data_AF-A0ABD5S4J6-F1
#
_entry.id   AF-A0ABD5S4J6-F1
#
_cell.length_a   1.000
_cell.length_b   1.000
_cell.length_c   1.000
_cell.angle_alpha   90.00
_cell.angle_beta   90.00
_cell.angle_gamma   90.00
#
_symmetry.space_group_name_H-M   'P 1'
#
loop_
_entity.id
_entity.type
_entity.pdbx_description
1 polymer ?
#
loop_
_entity_poly.entity_id
_entity_poly.type
_entity_poly.pdbx_seq_one_letter_code
_entity_poly.pdbx_strand_id
1 'polypeptide(L)'
;MSSVVLYAVLALGSTAVVWVGSDLLESTSESLAVHYGLPPVVQGAVIAAIGSSFPELATVVLSAVRHDTFDLGVGAIVGSAVFNVLVIPALSAIGAPRLDADRDVVYKEAQFYMLSVAVLLLVFSFGVIYGPTAGSGDLTATITRPLAVVPVCLYGLYLFIQYQDTRDHDAPTGGDGNVVRQWALLALALVLIVVAVEGLIEAALG
;
A
#
# COMPACT_ATOMS: atom_id res chain seq x y z
N MET A 1 -16.27 18.10 -24.57
CA MET A 1 -14.83 18.17 -24.92
C MET A 1 -14.02 18.94 -23.90
N SER A 2 -14.46 20.13 -23.45
CA SER A 2 -13.80 20.89 -22.37
C SER A 2 -13.74 20.16 -21.03
N SER A 3 -14.80 19.44 -20.63
CA SER A 3 -14.85 18.65 -19.39
C SER A 3 -13.88 17.47 -19.40
N VAL A 4 -13.83 16.70 -20.48
CA VAL A 4 -12.91 15.54 -20.61
C VAL A 4 -11.45 15.99 -20.52
N VAL A 5 -11.08 17.11 -21.16
CA VAL A 5 -9.73 17.66 -21.07
C VAL A 5 -9.42 18.12 -19.65
N LEU A 6 -10.39 18.73 -18.96
CA LEU A 6 -10.22 19.14 -17.56
C LEU A 6 -9.93 17.95 -16.64
N TYR A 7 -10.72 16.87 -16.74
CA TYR A 7 -10.50 15.67 -15.92
C TYR A 7 -9.21 14.95 -16.28
N ALA A 8 -8.83 14.92 -17.56
CA ALA A 8 -7.54 14.37 -17.97
C ALA A 8 -6.36 15.17 -17.37
N VAL A 9 -6.44 16.50 -17.39
CA VAL A 9 -5.42 17.38 -16.77
C VAL A 9 -5.39 17.20 -15.25
N LEU A 10 -6.56 17.11 -14.62
CA LEU A 10 -6.68 16.86 -13.19
C LEU A 10 -6.06 15.51 -12.81
N ALA A 11 -6.35 14.45 -13.56
CA ALA A 11 -5.79 13.12 -13.34
C ALA A 11 -4.26 13.13 -13.50
N LEU A 12 -3.74 13.69 -14.60
CA LEU A 12 -2.29 13.75 -14.83
C LEU A 12 -1.56 14.60 -13.79
N GLY A 13 -2.12 15.77 -13.45
CA GLY A 13 -1.57 16.64 -12.43
C GLY A 13 -1.56 15.98 -11.05
N SER A 14 -2.67 15.33 -10.69
CA SER A 14 -2.78 14.62 -9.41
C SER A 14 -1.81 13.43 -9.34
N THR A 15 -1.67 12.64 -10.40
CA THR A 15 -0.66 11.57 -10.48
C THR A 15 0.76 12.10 -10.25
N ALA A 16 1.11 13.24 -10.85
CA ALA A 16 2.42 13.85 -10.65
C ALA A 16 2.63 14.30 -9.19
N VAL A 17 1.60 14.86 -8.54
CA VAL A 17 1.67 15.25 -7.13
C VAL A 17 1.75 14.04 -6.21
N VAL A 18 1.00 12.96 -6.48
CA VAL A 18 1.13 11.70 -5.74
C VAL A 18 2.55 11.18 -5.84
N TRP A 19 3.14 11.16 -7.04
CA TRP A 19 4.50 10.69 -7.24
C TRP A 19 5.53 11.46 -6.40
N VAL A 20 5.47 12.80 -6.43
CA VAL A 20 6.35 13.66 -5.61
C VAL A 20 6.07 13.49 -4.11
N GLY A 21 4.79 13.36 -3.74
CA GLY A 21 4.38 13.15 -2.36
C GLY A 21 4.89 11.83 -1.80
N SER A 22 4.81 10.74 -2.58
CA SER A 22 5.29 9.41 -2.18
C SER A 22 6.81 9.38 -2.01
N ASP A 23 7.57 9.98 -2.94
CA ASP A 23 9.04 10.09 -2.83
C ASP A 23 9.46 10.90 -1.59
N LEU A 24 8.75 11.99 -1.31
CA LEU A 24 8.96 12.78 -0.09
C LEU A 24 8.59 11.98 1.17
N LEU A 25 7.49 11.23 1.15
CA LEU A 25 7.04 10.40 2.27
C LEU A 25 8.06 9.31 2.58
N GLU A 26 8.54 8.60 1.56
CA GLU A 26 9.54 7.53 1.69
C GLU A 26 10.85 8.06 2.28
N SER A 27 11.45 9.07 1.64
CA SER A 27 12.74 9.65 2.07
C SER A 27 12.71 10.24 3.48
N THR A 28 11.61 10.90 3.85
CA THR A 28 11.45 11.47 5.21
C THR A 28 11.21 10.39 6.25
N SER A 29 10.45 9.34 5.91
CA SER A 29 10.20 8.23 6.81
C SER A 29 11.46 7.40 7.06
N GLU A 30 12.27 7.13 6.03
CA GLU A 30 13.59 6.50 6.17
C GLU A 30 14.52 7.34 7.05
N SER A 31 14.59 8.65 6.81
CA SER A 31 15.40 9.58 7.61
C SER A 31 15.01 9.55 9.09
N LEU A 32 13.70 9.53 9.39
CA LEU A 32 13.18 9.43 10.74
C LEU A 32 13.50 8.05 11.35
N ALA A 33 13.36 6.98 10.58
CA ALA A 33 13.63 5.63 11.04
C ALA A 33 15.09 5.44 11.45
N VAL A 34 16.03 6.00 10.67
CA VAL A 34 17.47 6.05 11.01
C VAL A 34 17.72 6.92 12.24
N HIS A 35 17.09 8.10 12.33
CA HIS A 35 17.25 8.99 13.48
C HIS A 35 16.81 8.33 14.80
N TYR A 36 15.71 7.58 14.79
CA TYR A 36 15.20 6.86 15.95
C TYR A 36 15.85 5.49 16.18
N GLY A 37 16.82 5.08 15.35
CA GLY A 37 17.49 3.79 15.48
C GLY A 37 16.54 2.60 15.33
N LEU A 38 15.51 2.72 14.48
CA LEU A 38 14.56 1.65 14.27
C LEU A 38 15.26 0.44 13.62
N PRO A 39 14.93 -0.80 14.03
CA PRO A 39 15.50 -2.00 13.44
C PRO A 39 15.29 -2.04 11.92
N PRO A 40 16.21 -2.62 11.13
CA PRO A 40 16.10 -2.67 9.66
C PRO A 40 14.75 -3.17 9.15
N VAL A 41 14.12 -4.11 9.86
CA VAL A 41 12.79 -4.63 9.52
C VAL A 41 11.67 -3.64 9.67
N VAL A 42 11.77 -2.77 10.68
CA VAL A 42 10.81 -1.70 10.83
C VAL A 42 11.01 -0.68 9.70
N GLN A 43 12.25 -0.42 9.28
CA GLN A 43 12.53 0.50 8.17
C GLN A 43 11.98 -0.03 6.83
N GLY A 44 12.27 -1.29 6.49
CA GLY A 44 11.84 -1.88 5.22
C GLY A 44 10.39 -2.38 5.23
N ALA A 45 10.06 -3.33 6.11
CA ALA A 45 8.79 -4.05 6.02
C ALA A 45 7.58 -3.27 6.57
N VAL A 46 7.81 -2.21 7.36
CA VAL A 46 6.75 -1.40 7.96
C VAL A 46 6.75 0.02 7.40
N ILE A 47 7.86 0.75 7.56
CA ILE A 47 7.93 2.17 7.17
C ILE A 47 7.84 2.30 5.65
N ALA A 48 8.69 1.62 4.88
CA ALA A 48 8.66 1.69 3.42
C ALA A 48 7.36 1.09 2.85
N ALA A 49 6.87 -0.02 3.43
CA ALA A 49 5.61 -0.64 3.02
C ALA A 49 4.39 0.30 3.23
N ILE A 50 4.30 0.96 4.39
CA ILE A 50 3.24 1.95 4.65
C ILE A 50 3.41 3.17 3.74
N GLY A 51 4.64 3.68 3.58
CA GLY A 51 4.90 4.85 2.74
C GLY A 51 4.48 4.63 1.29
N SER A 52 4.91 3.51 0.70
CA SER A 52 4.57 3.16 -0.68
C SER A 52 3.08 2.84 -0.89
N SER A 53 2.40 2.28 0.11
CA SER A 53 0.97 1.91 0.02
C SER A 53 0.01 3.00 0.55
N PHE A 54 0.56 4.15 0.99
CA PHE A 54 -0.25 5.23 1.56
C PHE A 54 -1.22 5.85 0.53
N PRO A 55 -0.84 6.10 -0.73
CA PRO A 55 -1.77 6.60 -1.75
C PRO A 55 -2.96 5.65 -1.98
N GLU A 56 -2.72 4.34 -2.00
CA GLU A 56 -3.77 3.33 -2.15
C GLU A 56 -4.70 3.31 -0.94
N LEU A 57 -4.13 3.35 0.27
CA LEU A 57 -4.91 3.45 1.51
C LEU A 57 -5.79 4.71 1.49
N ALA A 58 -5.22 5.87 1.13
CA ALA A 58 -5.95 7.12 1.01
C ALA A 58 -7.06 7.01 -0.03
N THR A 59 -6.82 6.34 -1.16
CA THR A 59 -7.81 6.16 -2.22
C THR A 59 -9.04 5.41 -1.72
N VAL A 60 -8.83 4.31 -0.97
CA VAL A 60 -9.94 3.51 -0.44
C VAL A 60 -10.68 4.22 0.68
N VAL A 61 -9.96 4.84 1.61
CA VAL A 61 -10.58 5.57 2.71
C VAL A 61 -11.40 6.76 2.17
N LEU A 62 -10.87 7.54 1.24
CA LEU A 62 -11.58 8.68 0.67
C LEU A 62 -12.76 8.25 -0.20
N SER A 63 -12.59 7.23 -1.05
CA SER A 63 -13.69 6.72 -1.88
C SER A 63 -14.84 6.20 -1.01
N ALA A 64 -14.52 5.49 0.08
CA ALA A 64 -15.52 4.95 1.00
C ALA A 64 -16.19 6.03 1.88
N VAL A 65 -15.40 6.89 2.52
CA VAL A 65 -15.91 7.82 3.55
C VAL A 65 -16.49 9.08 2.94
N ARG A 66 -15.93 9.55 1.82
CA ARG A 66 -16.23 10.88 1.26
C ARG A 66 -17.10 10.83 0.01
N HIS A 67 -16.98 9.76 -0.77
CA HIS A 67 -17.70 9.59 -2.04
C HIS A 67 -18.72 8.44 -2.03
N ASP A 68 -18.81 7.66 -0.94
CA ASP A 68 -19.71 6.50 -0.81
C ASP A 68 -19.54 5.45 -1.93
N THR A 69 -18.33 5.36 -2.50
CA THR A 69 -17.97 4.51 -3.63
C THR A 69 -16.89 3.49 -3.24
N PHE A 70 -17.23 2.60 -2.31
CA PHE A 70 -16.27 1.58 -1.82
C PHE A 70 -15.72 0.70 -2.95
N ASP A 71 -16.54 0.34 -3.93
CA ASP A 71 -16.14 -0.51 -5.06
C ASP A 71 -15.02 0.12 -5.91
N LEU A 72 -15.01 1.45 -6.04
CA LEU A 72 -13.95 2.19 -6.72
C LEU A 72 -12.62 2.02 -5.98
N GLY A 73 -12.65 2.17 -4.65
CA GLY A 73 -11.48 1.96 -3.79
C GLY A 73 -10.94 0.54 -3.88
N VAL A 74 -11.82 -0.47 -3.83
CA VAL A 74 -11.43 -1.88 -3.98
C VAL A 74 -10.81 -2.13 -5.36
N GLY A 75 -11.42 -1.60 -6.42
CA GLY A 75 -10.88 -1.69 -7.78
C GLY A 75 -9.47 -1.11 -7.90
N ALA A 76 -9.20 0.02 -7.23
CA ALA A 76 -7.88 0.65 -7.21
C ALA A 76 -6.82 -0.22 -6.49
N ILE A 77 -7.13 -0.76 -5.30
CA ILE A 77 -6.18 -1.65 -4.58
C ILE A 77 -5.89 -2.91 -5.38
N VAL A 78 -6.93 -3.59 -5.88
CA VAL A 78 -6.77 -4.85 -6.63
C VAL A 78 -6.01 -4.59 -7.92
N GLY A 79 -6.32 -3.50 -8.63
CA GLY A 79 -5.60 -3.08 -9.82
C GLY A 79 -4.12 -2.81 -9.56
N SER A 80 -3.79 -2.08 -8.50
CA SER A 80 -2.40 -1.81 -8.08
C SER A 80 -1.65 -3.12 -7.76
N ALA A 81 -2.27 -4.03 -6.99
CA ALA A 81 -1.66 -5.33 -6.68
C ALA A 81 -1.36 -6.18 -7.93
N VAL A 82 -2.31 -6.25 -8.87
CA VAL A 82 -2.13 -6.97 -10.14
C VAL A 82 -1.03 -6.32 -10.98
N PHE A 83 -1.02 -4.98 -11.07
CA PHE A 83 0.00 -4.24 -11.80
C PHE A 83 1.41 -4.46 -11.20
N ASN A 84 1.53 -4.44 -9.88
CA ASN A 84 2.81 -4.60 -9.17
C ASN A 84 3.38 -6.00 -9.30
N VAL A 85 2.54 -7.04 -9.38
CA VAL A 85 3.00 -8.43 -9.52
C VAL A 85 3.26 -8.82 -10.98
N LEU A 86 2.47 -8.30 -11.93
CA LEU A 86 2.56 -8.72 -13.32
C LEU A 86 3.35 -7.75 -14.19
N VAL A 87 3.06 -6.45 -14.11
CA VAL A 87 3.56 -5.46 -15.06
C VAL A 87 4.96 -4.98 -14.67
N ILE A 88 5.15 -4.56 -13.41
CA ILE A 88 6.44 -4.01 -12.96
C ILE A 88 7.59 -5.03 -13.17
N PRO A 89 7.47 -6.31 -12.74
CA PRO A 89 8.56 -7.27 -12.91
C PRO A 89 8.79 -7.62 -14.38
N ALA A 90 7.72 -7.76 -15.18
CA ALA A 90 7.84 -8.06 -16.61
C ALA A 90 8.53 -6.93 -17.37
N LEU A 91 8.15 -5.67 -17.13
CA LEU A 91 8.81 -4.51 -17.75
C LEU A 91 10.26 -4.37 -17.28
N SER A 92 10.54 -4.64 -16.00
CA SER A 92 11.90 -4.66 -15.46
C SER A 92 12.77 -5.71 -16.16
N ALA A 93 12.22 -6.91 -16.41
CA ALA A 93 12.93 -7.99 -17.11
C ALA A 93 13.16 -7.70 -18.59
N ILE A 94 12.27 -6.94 -19.24
CA ILE A 94 12.45 -6.52 -20.63
C ILE A 94 13.51 -5.41 -20.72
N GLY A 95 13.52 -4.47 -19.76
CA GLY A 95 14.40 -3.30 -19.77
C GLY A 95 15.82 -3.57 -19.26
N ALA A 96 16.01 -4.57 -18.40
CA ALA A 96 17.30 -4.84 -17.77
C ALA A 96 18.13 -5.90 -18.53
N PRO A 97 19.44 -5.68 -18.75
CA PRO A 97 20.31 -6.67 -19.40
C PRO A 97 20.44 -7.99 -18.63
N ARG A 98 20.37 -7.92 -17.30
CA ARG A 98 20.34 -9.04 -16.35
C ARG A 98 19.57 -8.62 -15.11
N LEU A 99 18.80 -9.56 -14.56
CA LEU A 99 18.17 -9.45 -13.25
C LEU A 99 18.65 -10.64 -12.41
N ASP A 100 19.21 -10.33 -11.25
CA ASP A 100 19.54 -11.33 -10.24
C ASP A 100 18.46 -11.29 -9.17
N ALA A 101 17.90 -12.45 -8.83
CA ALA A 101 16.92 -12.61 -7.75
C ALA A 101 17.48 -13.56 -6.71
N ASP A 102 17.46 -13.13 -5.45
CA ASP A 102 17.86 -13.99 -4.35
C ASP A 102 16.84 -15.12 -4.16
N ARG A 103 17.30 -16.29 -3.70
CA ARG A 103 16.43 -17.42 -3.38
C ARG A 103 15.42 -17.05 -2.31
N ASP A 104 15.80 -16.19 -1.36
CA ASP A 104 14.90 -15.77 -0.29
C ASP A 104 13.73 -14.93 -0.82
N VAL A 105 13.94 -14.06 -1.82
CA VAL A 105 12.85 -13.31 -2.46
C VAL A 105 11.84 -14.27 -3.13
N VAL A 106 12.34 -15.25 -3.87
CA VAL A 106 11.48 -16.18 -4.63
C VAL A 106 10.78 -17.19 -3.73
N TYR A 107 11.47 -17.74 -2.73
CA TYR A 107 10.93 -18.83 -1.91
C TYR A 107 10.29 -18.37 -0.61
N LYS A 108 10.70 -17.24 -0.02
CA LYS A 108 10.11 -16.73 1.22
C LYS A 108 9.05 -15.69 0.92
N GLU A 109 9.41 -14.60 0.23
CA GLU A 109 8.51 -13.46 0.04
C GLU A 109 7.34 -13.79 -0.89
N ALA A 110 7.59 -14.44 -2.03
CA ALA A 110 6.51 -14.82 -2.94
C ALA A 110 5.54 -15.86 -2.33
N GLN A 111 6.05 -16.76 -1.48
CA GLN A 111 5.19 -17.72 -0.76
C GLN A 111 4.31 -17.03 0.27
N PHE A 112 4.85 -16.06 1.03
CA PHE A 112 4.05 -15.23 1.93
C PHE A 112 2.99 -14.42 1.19
N TYR A 113 3.33 -13.89 0.00
CA TYR A 113 2.37 -13.18 -0.83
C TYR A 113 1.22 -14.11 -1.28
N MET A 114 1.54 -15.29 -1.81
CA MET A 114 0.52 -16.29 -2.18
C MET A 114 -0.36 -16.71 -1.00
N LEU A 115 0.24 -16.94 0.17
CA LEU A 115 -0.48 -17.25 1.39
C LEU A 115 -1.41 -16.10 1.81
N SER A 116 -0.95 -14.86 1.70
CA SER A 116 -1.74 -13.67 2.04
C SER A 116 -2.98 -13.54 1.15
N VAL A 117 -2.82 -13.73 -0.16
CA VAL A 117 -3.94 -13.74 -1.11
C VAL A 117 -4.90 -14.90 -0.81
N ALA A 118 -4.36 -16.09 -0.54
CA ALA A 118 -5.19 -17.25 -0.21
C ALA A 118 -6.01 -17.05 1.08
N VAL A 119 -5.40 -16.51 2.13
CA VAL A 119 -6.08 -16.21 3.40
C VAL A 119 -7.14 -15.12 3.21
N LEU A 120 -6.86 -14.09 2.42
CA LEU A 120 -7.83 -13.04 2.11
C LEU A 120 -9.07 -13.63 1.40
N LEU A 121 -8.86 -14.47 0.37
CA LEU A 121 -9.95 -15.15 -0.33
C LEU A 121 -10.75 -16.07 0.58
N LEU A 122 -10.08 -16.80 1.47
CA LEU A 122 -10.72 -17.68 2.44
C LEU A 122 -11.59 -16.88 3.44
N VAL A 123 -11.10 -15.73 3.91
CA VAL A 123 -11.86 -14.82 4.77
C VAL A 123 -13.12 -14.31 4.07
N PHE A 124 -13.03 -13.92 2.79
CA PHE A 124 -14.20 -13.51 2.01
C PHE A 124 -15.17 -14.67 1.78
N SER A 125 -14.66 -15.86 1.44
CA SER A 125 -15.47 -17.07 1.28
C SER A 125 -16.24 -17.42 2.55
N PHE A 126 -15.58 -17.39 3.72
CA PHE A 126 -16.23 -17.60 5.00
C PHE A 126 -17.21 -16.49 5.37
N GLY A 127 -16.92 -15.24 4.99
CA GLY A 127 -17.88 -14.15 5.08
C GLY A 127 -19.18 -14.50 4.36
N VAL A 128 -19.08 -14.92 3.10
CA VAL A 128 -20.24 -15.30 2.27
C VAL A 128 -20.97 -16.54 2.81
N ILE A 129 -20.25 -17.55 3.27
CA ILE A 129 -20.86 -18.81 3.74
C ILE A 129 -21.55 -18.64 5.10
N TYR A 130 -20.92 -17.94 6.06
CA TYR A 130 -21.35 -17.90 7.46
C TYR A 130 -21.98 -16.57 7.89
N GLY A 131 -21.78 -15.49 7.13
CA GLY A 131 -22.39 -14.18 7.36
C GLY A 131 -23.11 -13.60 6.13
N PRO A 132 -23.95 -14.36 5.42
CA PRO A 132 -24.66 -13.85 4.26
C PRO A 132 -25.67 -12.77 4.68
N THR A 133 -25.73 -11.68 3.92
CA THR A 133 -26.75 -10.66 4.13
C THR A 133 -28.04 -11.10 3.42
N ALA A 134 -29.10 -11.35 4.17
CA ALA A 134 -30.36 -11.80 3.59
C ALA A 134 -31.03 -10.68 2.75
N GLY A 135 -31.27 -10.92 1.47
CA GLY A 135 -32.20 -10.08 0.68
C GLY A 135 -31.81 -9.71 -0.75
N SER A 136 -30.58 -9.93 -1.19
CA SER A 136 -30.17 -9.74 -2.59
C SER A 136 -29.80 -11.08 -3.20
N GLY A 137 -30.21 -11.37 -4.44
CA GLY A 137 -29.68 -12.50 -5.21
C GLY A 137 -28.17 -12.42 -5.52
N ASP A 138 -27.47 -11.46 -4.91
CA ASP A 138 -26.05 -11.20 -5.01
C ASP A 138 -25.27 -11.85 -3.85
N LEU A 139 -24.01 -12.20 -4.12
CA LEU A 139 -23.04 -12.76 -3.17
C LEU A 139 -22.55 -11.68 -2.17
N THR A 140 -23.46 -11.06 -1.42
CA THR A 140 -23.14 -10.02 -0.43
C THR A 140 -23.02 -10.60 0.98
N ALA A 141 -22.01 -10.14 1.71
CA ALA A 141 -21.69 -10.66 3.03
C ALA A 141 -21.15 -9.58 3.94
N THR A 142 -21.45 -9.69 5.24
CA THR A 142 -20.82 -8.85 6.26
C THR A 142 -19.61 -9.57 6.85
N ILE A 143 -18.42 -8.97 6.71
CA ILE A 143 -17.22 -9.51 7.35
C ILE A 143 -17.29 -9.25 8.86
N THR A 144 -17.30 -10.33 9.64
CA THR A 144 -17.30 -10.23 11.11
C THR A 144 -15.93 -9.80 11.64
N ARG A 145 -15.89 -9.14 12.80
CA ARG A 145 -14.62 -8.70 13.42
C ARG A 145 -13.60 -9.85 13.58
N PRO A 146 -13.98 -11.07 14.01
CA PRO A 146 -13.03 -12.19 14.11
C PRO A 146 -12.42 -12.55 12.75
N LEU A 147 -13.20 -12.55 11.66
CA LEU A 147 -12.71 -12.82 10.32
C LEU A 147 -11.75 -11.72 9.82
N ALA A 148 -12.04 -10.46 10.12
CA ALA A 148 -11.18 -9.33 9.76
C ALA A 148 -9.83 -9.33 10.51
N VAL A 149 -9.76 -9.93 11.70
CA VAL A 149 -8.51 -10.03 12.47
C VAL A 149 -7.54 -11.04 11.86
N VAL A 150 -8.03 -12.08 11.16
CA VAL A 150 -7.18 -13.12 10.55
C VAL A 150 -6.08 -12.55 9.63
N PRO A 151 -6.36 -11.72 8.62
CA PRO A 151 -5.33 -11.16 7.75
C PRO A 151 -4.38 -10.22 8.52
N VAL A 152 -4.87 -9.49 9.52
CA VAL A 152 -4.05 -8.63 10.38
C VAL A 152 -3.05 -9.47 11.19
N CYS A 153 -3.49 -10.60 11.75
CA CYS A 153 -2.62 -11.53 12.45
C CYS A 153 -1.57 -12.16 11.52
N LEU A 154 -1.94 -12.49 10.27
CA LEU A 154 -0.98 -13.01 9.29
C LEU A 154 0.09 -11.97 8.95
N TYR A 155 -0.29 -10.70 8.77
CA TYR A 155 0.67 -9.62 8.57
C TYR A 155 1.59 -9.44 9.79
N GLY A 156 1.04 -9.54 11.00
CA GLY A 156 1.84 -9.53 12.24
C GLY A 156 2.85 -10.69 12.30
N LEU A 157 2.46 -11.89 11.86
CA LEU A 157 3.35 -13.03 11.75
C LEU A 157 4.47 -12.80 10.73
N TYR A 158 4.14 -12.22 9.57
CA TYR A 158 5.12 -11.84 8.55
C TYR A 158 6.17 -10.88 9.12
N LEU A 159 5.74 -9.82 9.82
CA LEU A 159 6.66 -8.87 10.47
C LEU A 159 7.52 -9.54 11.54
N PHE A 160 6.95 -10.45 12.32
CA PHE A 160 7.69 -11.19 13.34
C PHE A 160 8.78 -12.08 12.75
N ILE A 161 8.47 -12.82 11.68
CA ILE A 161 9.45 -13.67 10.99
C ILE A 161 10.55 -12.81 10.37
N GLN A 162 10.18 -11.69 9.74
CA GLN A 162 11.17 -10.79 9.18
C GLN A 162 12.08 -10.23 10.29
N TYR A 163 11.51 -9.84 11.43
CA TYR A 163 12.26 -9.33 12.58
C TYR A 163 13.27 -10.36 13.12
N GLN A 164 12.91 -11.64 13.16
CA GLN A 164 13.85 -12.70 13.55
C GLN A 164 15.02 -12.83 12.57
N ASP A 165 14.76 -12.65 11.28
CA ASP A 165 15.75 -12.79 10.20
C ASP A 165 16.80 -11.69 10.22
N THR A 166 16.41 -10.46 10.53
CA THR A 166 17.32 -9.31 10.54
C THR A 166 17.85 -8.98 11.93
N ARG A 167 17.56 -9.80 12.95
CA ARG A 167 17.89 -9.47 14.35
C ARG A 167 19.38 -9.36 14.60
N ASP A 168 20.18 -9.95 13.72
CA ASP A 168 21.64 -9.96 13.76
C ASP A 168 22.27 -8.84 12.90
N HIS A 169 21.46 -7.97 12.28
CA HIS A 169 21.93 -6.82 11.51
C HIS A 169 21.89 -5.54 12.36
N ASP A 170 23.04 -4.89 12.50
CA ASP A 170 23.14 -3.60 13.18
C ASP A 170 22.32 -2.53 12.44
N ALA A 171 21.50 -1.79 13.18
CA ALA A 171 20.78 -0.65 12.62
C ALA A 171 21.79 0.44 12.24
N PRO A 172 21.70 1.04 11.03
CA PRO A 172 22.53 2.18 10.69
C PRO A 172 22.28 3.31 11.69
N THR A 173 23.32 3.70 12.41
CA THR A 173 23.29 4.81 13.37
C THR A 173 23.77 6.09 12.70
N GLY A 174 22.96 7.14 12.72
CA GLY A 174 23.40 8.48 12.32
C GLY A 174 22.38 9.26 11.51
N GLY A 175 21.42 9.89 12.19
CA GLY A 175 20.53 10.88 11.59
C GLY A 175 20.90 12.28 12.06
N ASP A 176 21.86 12.94 11.40
CA ASP A 176 22.30 14.32 11.71
C ASP A 176 21.43 15.37 11.00
N GLY A 177 20.12 15.11 10.94
CA GLY A 177 19.13 15.93 10.27
C GLY A 177 18.24 16.67 11.27
N ASN A 178 17.77 17.85 10.91
CA ASN A 178 16.77 18.56 11.71
C ASN A 178 15.46 17.74 11.75
N VAL A 179 15.24 17.02 12.84
CA VAL A 179 14.10 16.12 13.08
C VAL A 179 12.76 16.85 12.91
N VAL A 180 12.67 18.10 13.37
CA VAL A 180 11.46 18.91 13.24
C VAL A 180 11.14 19.16 11.76
N ARG A 181 12.16 19.42 10.95
CA ARG A 181 11.99 19.56 9.50
C ARG A 181 11.52 18.24 8.87
N GLN A 182 12.08 17.10 9.29
CA GLN A 182 11.68 15.79 8.75
C GLN A 182 10.21 15.48 9.07
N TRP A 183 9.76 15.73 10.31
CA TRP A 183 8.34 15.60 10.67
C TRP A 183 7.44 16.56 9.89
N ALA A 184 7.89 17.81 9.67
CA ALA A 184 7.13 18.77 8.87
C ALA A 184 7.01 18.34 7.40
N LEU A 185 8.09 17.81 6.81
CA LEU A 185 8.08 17.28 5.45
C LEU A 185 7.25 16.01 5.32
N LEU A 186 7.31 15.11 6.31
CA LEU A 186 6.45 13.93 6.40
C LEU A 186 4.97 14.34 6.41
N ALA A 187 4.60 15.28 7.28
CA ALA A 187 3.23 15.79 7.35
C ALA A 187 2.79 16.46 6.04
N LEU A 188 3.67 17.23 5.40
CA LEU A 188 3.41 17.83 4.09
C LEU A 188 3.19 16.75 3.03
N ALA A 189 4.02 15.71 2.99
CA ALA A 189 3.89 14.60 2.06
C ALA A 189 2.53 13.89 2.19
N LEU A 190 2.13 13.58 3.43
CA LEU A 190 0.82 12.98 3.72
C LEU A 190 -0.33 13.86 3.21
N VAL A 191 -0.28 15.18 3.45
CA VAL A 191 -1.30 16.11 2.98
C VAL A 191 -1.32 16.20 1.45
N LEU A 192 -0.14 16.28 0.81
CA LEU A 192 -0.04 16.31 -0.65
C LEU A 192 -0.65 15.07 -1.29
N ILE A 193 -0.34 13.88 -0.75
CA ILE A 193 -0.91 12.63 -1.25
C ILE A 193 -2.43 12.62 -1.08
N VAL A 194 -2.96 12.96 0.10
CA VAL A 194 -4.41 12.98 0.35
C VAL A 194 -5.14 13.94 -0.61
N VAL A 195 -4.60 15.15 -0.80
CA VAL A 195 -5.20 16.15 -1.71
C VAL A 195 -5.13 15.69 -3.16
N ALA A 196 -4.02 15.10 -3.59
CA ALA A 196 -3.87 14.61 -4.95
C ALA A 196 -4.75 13.38 -5.22
N VAL A 197 -4.86 12.47 -4.26
CA VAL A 197 -5.76 11.32 -4.35
C VAL A 197 -7.22 11.76 -4.46
N GLU A 198 -7.65 12.78 -3.72
CA GLU A 198 -8.99 13.37 -3.89
C GLU A 198 -9.20 13.83 -5.34
N GLY A 199 -8.22 14.54 -5.92
CA GLY A 199 -8.28 14.97 -7.32
C GLY A 199 -8.33 13.80 -8.32
N LEU A 200 -7.65 12.68 -8.04
CA LEU A 200 -7.76 11.45 -8.84
C LEU A 200 -9.17 10.84 -8.76
N ILE A 201 -9.76 10.81 -7.56
CA ILE A 201 -11.11 10.28 -7.37
C ILE A 201 -12.13 11.16 -8.10
N GLU A 202 -12.05 12.49 -7.95
CA GLU A 202 -12.91 13.44 -8.68
C GLU A 202 -12.78 13.27 -10.19
N ALA A 203 -11.56 13.11 -10.71
CA ALA A 203 -11.34 12.86 -12.14
C ALA A 203 -11.91 11.52 -12.63
N ALA A 204 -11.92 10.49 -11.77
CA ALA A 204 -12.46 9.18 -12.09
C ALA A 204 -14.01 9.14 -12.07
N LEU A 205 -14.64 9.96 -11.22
CA LEU A 205 -16.09 10.04 -11.11
C LEU A 205 -16.73 10.92 -12.21
N GLY A 206 -15.98 11.90 -12.73
CA GLY A 206 -16.31 12.68 -13.93
C GLY A 206 -17.34 13.79 -13.74
#